data_AF-A0A955AFS2-F1
#
_entry.id   AF-A0A955AFS2-F1
#
_cell.length_a   1.000
_cell.length_b   1.000
_cell.length_c   1.000
_cell.angle_alpha   90.00
_cell.angle_beta   90.00
_cell.angle_gamma   90.00
#
_symmetry.space_group_name_H-M   'P 1'
#
loop_
_entity.id
_entity.type
_entity.pdbx_description
1 polymer ?
#
loop_
_entity_poly.entity_id
_entity_poly.type
_entity_poly.pdbx_seq_one_letter_code
_entity_poly.pdbx_strand_id
1 'polypeptide(L)'
;MRKANRGFVAILTGMMAISMFVMPGMTTAKDADNGGKAAIQDERRFAPSYVTIEGHKDVTPDQWTDPRICGQCHSEQYQGWNGSMHSNAFKDPVYQALWALAEKADPSMRNHCGTCHTPIGITTMTVEFHPDEGLHGKFTAPPIAEKGVSCDVCHTISGTNLQKTAVLEHGNASFILSPGDKKRATLKDAESPYHQTEYSEHHDSSDFCGNCHNIFHPGNNFPIERTYDEWKYSIYAQNDIRCQDCHMVPVAIAEKVADTLTRPKDLNEPSLEGFAGLGGKWRKVVHKHGFVGGNAVVTAALNAKDGENAEDFGRDTNVQEAIARLKGAASLKLYLKHKSGHLHQLKVKVTNERAGHHLPTSLTEVRQVWLEVVVKDGQGNELYRNGTLTDANEVPREAVIFNAHAVDKDGQDTMLPWEIVRFVD
;
A
#
# COMPACT_ATOMS: atom_id res chain seq x y z
N MET A 1 54.42 -45.40 -2.08
CA MET A 1 54.79 -44.94 -0.71
C MET A 1 53.52 -44.35 -0.09
N ARG A 2 52.79 -45.09 0.77
CA ARG A 2 52.75 -44.96 2.26
C ARG A 2 52.55 -43.49 2.70
N LYS A 3 51.53 -43.11 3.49
CA LYS A 3 50.98 -43.76 4.69
C LYS A 3 49.49 -43.44 4.92
N ALA A 4 48.79 -44.44 5.46
CA ALA A 4 47.51 -44.31 6.15
C ALA A 4 47.73 -43.94 7.63
N ASN A 5 46.71 -43.34 8.26
CA ASN A 5 46.59 -43.32 9.72
C ASN A 5 45.15 -43.66 10.12
N ARG A 6 45.04 -44.66 11.00
CA ARG A 6 43.80 -45.21 11.59
C ARG A 6 43.52 -44.52 12.93
N GLY A 7 42.25 -44.32 13.27
CA GLY A 7 41.82 -43.88 14.60
C GLY A 7 40.45 -44.48 14.96
N PHE A 8 40.39 -45.13 16.12
CA PHE A 8 39.36 -46.05 16.64
C PHE A 8 37.93 -45.51 16.77
N VAL A 9 36.96 -46.43 16.61
CA VAL A 9 35.55 -46.32 17.06
C VAL A 9 35.45 -46.92 18.46
N ALA A 10 34.81 -46.20 19.39
CA ALA A 10 34.38 -46.72 20.69
C ALA A 10 32.85 -46.65 20.77
N ILE A 11 32.21 -47.82 20.90
CA ILE A 11 30.78 -47.98 21.16
C ILE A 11 30.61 -48.05 22.67
N LEU A 12 29.92 -47.07 23.27
CA LEU A 12 29.42 -47.15 24.64
C LEU A 12 27.92 -47.45 24.59
N THR A 13 27.56 -48.67 24.94
CA THR A 13 26.19 -49.09 25.30
C THR A 13 25.91 -48.70 26.75
N GLY A 14 24.99 -47.75 26.96
CA GLY A 14 24.44 -47.42 28.28
C GLY A 14 22.93 -47.65 28.31
N MET A 15 22.49 -48.73 28.96
CA MET A 15 21.09 -48.95 29.34
C MET A 15 20.78 -48.07 30.56
N MET A 16 19.75 -47.23 30.46
CA MET A 16 19.22 -46.48 31.61
C MET A 16 17.83 -47.02 31.95
N ALA A 17 17.71 -47.61 33.15
CA ALA A 17 16.48 -48.11 33.72
C ALA A 17 15.63 -46.95 34.28
N ILE A 18 14.35 -46.91 33.91
CA ILE A 18 13.36 -45.98 34.45
C ILE A 18 12.76 -46.61 35.70
N SER A 19 13.00 -46.02 36.87
CA SER A 19 12.34 -46.39 38.12
C SER A 19 11.18 -45.43 38.35
N MET A 20 9.94 -45.91 38.24
CA MET A 20 8.74 -45.17 38.64
C MET A 20 8.63 -45.16 40.17
N PHE A 21 8.61 -43.97 40.77
CA PHE A 21 8.20 -43.77 42.16
C PHE A 21 6.82 -43.10 42.16
N VAL A 22 5.84 -43.79 42.74
CA VAL A 22 4.50 -43.27 43.02
C VAL A 22 4.50 -42.75 44.45
N MET A 23 4.10 -41.49 44.67
CA MET A 23 3.73 -40.97 45.99
C MET A 23 2.22 -40.66 46.03
N PRO A 24 1.52 -40.99 47.13
CA PRO A 24 0.08 -40.76 47.29
C PRO A 24 -0.19 -39.32 47.78
N GLY A 25 -1.41 -38.86 47.51
CA GLY A 25 -1.76 -37.44 47.41
C GLY A 25 -2.12 -36.70 48.70
N MET A 26 -2.33 -35.39 48.53
CA MET A 26 -3.03 -34.53 49.48
C MET A 26 -3.80 -33.41 48.74
N THR A 27 -5.12 -33.50 48.90
CA THR A 27 -6.13 -32.43 49.10
C THR A 27 -6.24 -31.23 48.15
N THR A 28 -7.49 -31.06 47.72
CA THR A 28 -8.11 -30.06 46.87
C THR A 28 -7.99 -28.62 47.39
N ALA A 29 -7.50 -27.72 46.52
CA ALA A 29 -7.87 -26.31 46.53
C ALA A 29 -8.61 -26.02 45.21
N LYS A 30 -9.77 -25.35 45.29
CA LYS A 30 -10.57 -24.94 44.15
C LYS A 30 -9.81 -23.85 43.39
N ASP A 31 -9.28 -24.19 42.22
CA ASP A 31 -8.83 -23.18 41.26
C ASP A 31 -10.03 -22.66 40.48
N ALA A 32 -10.19 -21.34 40.56
CA ALA A 32 -11.11 -20.59 39.72
C ALA A 32 -10.66 -20.69 38.26
N ASP A 33 -11.59 -21.11 37.42
CA ASP A 33 -11.47 -21.18 35.97
C ASP A 33 -11.27 -19.76 35.40
N ASN A 34 -10.01 -19.35 35.26
CA ASN A 34 -9.63 -18.25 34.37
C ASN A 34 -9.27 -18.87 33.03
N GLY A 35 -10.25 -18.94 32.13
CA GLY A 35 -10.14 -19.39 30.75
C GLY A 35 -9.22 -18.52 29.88
N GLY A 36 -7.93 -18.50 30.18
CA GLY A 36 -6.90 -18.01 29.29
C GLY A 36 -6.66 -19.02 28.18
N LYS A 37 -7.25 -18.78 27.00
CA LYS A 37 -6.84 -19.49 25.78
C LYS A 37 -5.34 -19.27 25.59
N ALA A 38 -4.57 -20.35 25.54
CA ALA A 38 -3.16 -20.30 25.19
C ALA A 38 -3.00 -19.56 23.85
N ALA A 39 -2.09 -18.57 23.80
CA ALA A 39 -1.81 -17.79 22.60
C ALA A 39 -1.47 -18.75 21.45
N ILE A 40 -2.26 -18.66 20.37
CA ILE A 40 -2.06 -19.48 19.18
C ILE A 40 -0.79 -18.96 18.49
N GLN A 41 0.31 -19.72 18.57
CA GLN A 41 1.57 -19.46 17.84
C GLN A 41 1.43 -19.78 16.33
N ASP A 42 0.35 -19.32 15.70
CA ASP A 42 0.16 -19.50 14.26
C ASP A 42 0.84 -18.35 13.51
N GLU A 43 1.99 -18.64 12.92
CA GLU A 43 2.73 -17.68 12.10
C GLU A 43 1.97 -17.24 10.84
N ARG A 44 0.89 -17.94 10.46
CA ARG A 44 0.05 -17.69 9.29
C ARG A 44 -1.40 -17.35 9.67
N ARG A 45 -1.63 -16.85 10.90
CA ARG A 45 -2.95 -16.46 11.43
C ARG A 45 -3.80 -15.62 10.47
N PHE A 46 -3.17 -14.77 9.66
CA PHE A 46 -3.84 -13.85 8.75
C PHE A 46 -3.72 -14.26 7.28
N ALA A 47 -3.47 -15.54 7.00
CA ALA A 47 -3.40 -16.05 5.63
C ALA A 47 -4.66 -15.63 4.81
N PRO A 48 -4.50 -15.37 3.50
CA PRO A 48 -3.27 -15.54 2.70
C PRO A 48 -2.26 -14.39 2.84
N SER A 49 -2.59 -13.33 3.58
CA SER A 49 -1.67 -12.22 3.88
C SER A 49 -0.44 -12.70 4.66
N TYR A 50 0.66 -11.95 4.52
CA TYR A 50 1.93 -12.21 5.22
C TYR A 50 2.12 -11.32 6.46
N VAL A 51 1.09 -10.55 6.85
CA VAL A 51 1.17 -9.73 8.06
C VAL A 51 1.31 -10.61 9.29
N THR A 52 2.12 -10.18 10.25
CA THR A 52 2.19 -10.81 11.58
C THR A 52 2.24 -9.74 12.66
N ILE A 53 1.78 -10.10 13.87
CA ILE A 53 2.10 -9.33 15.08
C ILE A 53 3.42 -9.84 15.66
N GLU A 54 4.29 -8.94 16.11
CA GLU A 54 5.52 -9.27 16.82
C GLU A 54 5.23 -10.21 18.01
N GLY A 55 5.91 -11.36 18.02
CA GLY A 55 5.69 -12.41 19.01
C GLY A 55 4.40 -13.23 18.82
N HIS A 56 3.69 -13.08 17.70
CA HIS A 56 2.46 -13.82 17.36
C HIS A 56 1.34 -13.69 18.41
N LYS A 57 1.31 -12.57 19.14
CA LYS A 57 0.32 -12.29 20.16
C LYS A 57 -1.00 -11.79 19.57
N ASP A 58 -2.08 -12.02 20.30
CA ASP A 58 -3.37 -11.37 20.07
C ASP A 58 -3.25 -9.88 20.38
N VAL A 59 -3.90 -9.06 19.57
CA VAL A 59 -3.96 -7.61 19.74
C VAL A 59 -5.41 -7.15 19.71
N THR A 60 -5.68 -6.07 20.43
CA THR A 60 -7.02 -5.51 20.57
C THR A 60 -7.04 -4.06 20.10
N PRO A 61 -8.21 -3.51 19.70
CA PRO A 61 -8.31 -2.14 19.18
C PRO A 61 -7.76 -1.06 20.12
N ASP A 62 -7.82 -1.25 21.44
CA ASP A 62 -7.34 -0.30 22.46
C ASP A 62 -5.81 -0.17 22.55
N GLN A 63 -5.07 -1.09 21.94
CA GLN A 63 -3.59 -1.02 21.87
C GLN A 63 -3.10 -0.04 20.79
N TRP A 64 -4.01 0.49 19.97
CA TRP A 64 -3.72 1.39 18.87
C TRP A 64 -4.08 2.83 19.23
N THR A 65 -3.22 3.75 18.83
CA THR A 65 -3.39 5.18 19.13
C THR A 65 -4.23 5.86 18.06
N ASP A 66 -5.24 6.61 18.49
CA ASP A 66 -6.02 7.44 17.57
C ASP A 66 -5.13 8.50 16.90
N PRO A 67 -5.11 8.60 15.56
CA PRO A 67 -4.30 9.58 14.82
C PRO A 67 -4.48 11.03 15.25
N ARG A 68 -5.65 11.40 15.81
CA ARG A 68 -5.92 12.74 16.36
C ARG A 68 -4.97 13.08 17.50
N ILE A 69 -4.55 12.10 18.29
CA ILE A 69 -3.58 12.28 19.38
C ILE A 69 -2.22 12.62 18.77
N CYS A 70 -1.80 11.91 17.72
CA CYS A 70 -0.56 12.20 16.99
C CYS A 70 -0.59 13.63 16.42
N GLY A 71 -1.73 14.06 15.86
CA GLY A 71 -1.93 15.38 15.27
C GLY A 71 -1.78 16.56 16.23
N GLN A 72 -1.81 16.34 17.54
CA GLN A 72 -1.57 17.41 18.54
C GLN A 72 -0.10 17.87 18.53
N CYS A 73 0.83 16.97 18.23
CA CYS A 73 2.26 17.29 18.11
C CYS A 73 2.74 17.26 16.66
N HIS A 74 2.22 16.37 15.83
CA HIS A 74 2.60 16.15 14.43
C HIS A 74 1.53 16.74 13.49
N SER A 75 1.26 18.03 13.65
CA SER A 75 0.15 18.69 12.96
C SER A 75 0.30 18.59 11.45
N GLU A 76 1.44 18.95 10.86
CA GLU A 76 1.68 18.90 9.41
C GLU A 76 1.51 17.49 8.82
N GLN A 77 1.97 16.46 9.53
CA GLN A 77 1.89 15.07 9.08
C GLN A 77 0.45 14.56 9.16
N TYR A 78 -0.23 14.78 10.30
CA TYR A 78 -1.65 14.47 10.45
C TYR A 78 -2.49 15.18 9.40
N GLN A 79 -2.13 16.43 9.10
CA GLN A 79 -2.76 17.25 8.10
C GLN A 79 -2.62 16.70 6.68
N GLY A 80 -1.46 16.12 6.32
CA GLY A 80 -1.30 15.43 5.04
C GLY A 80 -2.12 14.14 4.99
N TRP A 81 -2.04 13.34 6.07
CA TRP A 81 -2.66 12.01 6.13
C TRP A 81 -4.19 12.08 6.11
N ASN A 82 -4.78 13.00 6.86
CA ASN A 82 -6.23 13.10 6.99
C ASN A 82 -6.86 13.56 5.65
N GLY A 83 -7.71 12.73 5.07
CA GLY A 83 -8.30 12.93 3.74
C GLY A 83 -7.41 12.42 2.58
N SER A 84 -6.38 11.62 2.89
CA SER A 84 -5.62 10.87 1.89
C SER A 84 -6.30 9.53 1.59
N MET A 85 -5.89 8.85 0.52
CA MET A 85 -6.38 7.49 0.27
C MET A 85 -5.88 6.47 1.31
N HIS A 86 -4.82 6.77 2.07
CA HIS A 86 -4.42 5.94 3.21
C HIS A 86 -5.39 6.05 4.38
N SER A 87 -5.83 7.26 4.76
CA SER A 87 -6.85 7.44 5.79
C SER A 87 -8.21 6.92 5.37
N ASN A 88 -8.50 6.96 4.05
CA ASN A 88 -9.73 6.50 3.44
C ASN A 88 -9.67 5.04 2.95
N ALA A 89 -8.58 4.31 3.19
CA ALA A 89 -8.35 2.99 2.59
C ALA A 89 -9.46 1.97 2.91
N PHE A 90 -10.04 2.05 4.11
CA PHE A 90 -11.21 1.25 4.50
C PHE A 90 -12.53 1.83 3.96
N LYS A 91 -12.65 3.16 3.88
CA LYS A 91 -13.92 3.86 3.61
C LYS A 91 -14.21 4.07 2.13
N ASP A 92 -13.22 3.85 1.27
CA ASP A 92 -13.38 3.98 -0.18
C ASP A 92 -14.53 3.09 -0.67
N PRO A 93 -15.60 3.68 -1.25
CA PRO A 93 -16.78 2.93 -1.69
C PRO A 93 -16.47 1.98 -2.85
N VAL A 94 -15.50 2.32 -3.71
CA VAL A 94 -15.06 1.44 -4.81
C VAL A 94 -14.36 0.23 -4.21
N TYR A 95 -13.47 0.45 -3.22
CA TYR A 95 -12.82 -0.63 -2.49
C TYR A 95 -13.83 -1.49 -1.72
N GLN A 96 -14.75 -0.90 -0.96
CA GLN A 96 -15.76 -1.64 -0.19
C GLN A 96 -16.62 -2.54 -1.09
N ALA A 97 -17.03 -2.04 -2.26
CA ALA A 97 -17.77 -2.82 -3.25
C ALA A 97 -16.93 -4.00 -3.79
N LEU A 98 -15.69 -3.74 -4.22
CA LEU A 98 -14.80 -4.79 -4.72
C LEU A 98 -14.45 -5.82 -3.64
N TRP A 99 -14.22 -5.39 -2.41
CA TRP A 99 -13.93 -6.28 -1.29
C TRP A 99 -15.13 -7.17 -0.96
N ALA A 100 -16.36 -6.64 -1.02
CA ALA A 100 -17.56 -7.41 -0.79
C ALA A 100 -17.81 -8.45 -1.90
N LEU A 101 -17.52 -8.10 -3.16
CA LEU A 101 -17.52 -9.05 -4.28
C LEU A 101 -16.46 -10.15 -4.08
N ALA A 102 -15.24 -9.76 -3.69
CA ALA A 102 -14.14 -10.69 -3.44
C ALA A 102 -14.48 -11.68 -2.31
N GLU A 103 -15.01 -11.19 -1.20
CA GLU A 103 -15.39 -11.99 -0.04
C GLU A 103 -16.52 -12.98 -0.35
N LYS A 104 -17.50 -12.56 -1.16
CA LYS A 104 -18.59 -13.42 -1.63
C LYS A 104 -18.08 -14.52 -2.55
N ALA A 105 -17.05 -14.25 -3.35
CA ALA A 105 -16.42 -15.23 -4.23
C ALA A 105 -15.50 -16.20 -3.45
N ASP A 106 -14.67 -15.68 -2.55
CA ASP A 106 -13.77 -16.44 -1.70
C ASP A 106 -13.55 -15.70 -0.35
N PRO A 107 -14.03 -16.25 0.79
CA PRO A 107 -13.81 -15.65 2.11
C PRO A 107 -12.34 -15.47 2.53
N SER A 108 -11.40 -16.13 1.84
CA SER A 108 -9.96 -15.88 2.07
C SER A 108 -9.54 -14.48 1.62
N MET A 109 -10.33 -13.82 0.74
CA MET A 109 -10.10 -12.46 0.30
C MET A 109 -10.27 -11.42 1.41
N ARG A 110 -10.98 -11.74 2.51
CA ARG A 110 -11.08 -10.86 3.69
C ARG A 110 -9.72 -10.34 4.12
N ASN A 111 -8.80 -11.26 4.36
CA ASN A 111 -7.46 -10.94 4.84
C ASN A 111 -6.56 -10.46 3.70
N HIS A 112 -6.71 -11.00 2.49
CA HIS A 112 -5.90 -10.60 1.35
C HIS A 112 -6.01 -9.09 1.07
N CYS A 113 -7.25 -8.58 0.98
CA CYS A 113 -7.52 -7.17 0.74
C CYS A 113 -7.40 -6.35 2.04
N GLY A 114 -8.01 -6.82 3.13
CA GLY A 114 -8.16 -6.06 4.36
C GLY A 114 -6.84 -5.76 5.07
N THR A 115 -5.78 -6.56 4.89
CA THR A 115 -4.51 -6.32 5.59
C THR A 115 -3.73 -5.12 5.08
N CYS A 116 -3.99 -4.66 3.85
CA CYS A 116 -3.47 -3.39 3.33
C CYS A 116 -4.43 -2.22 3.61
N HIS A 117 -5.75 -2.47 3.66
CA HIS A 117 -6.78 -1.42 3.70
C HIS A 117 -7.34 -1.11 5.09
N THR A 118 -7.32 -2.07 6.01
CA THR A 118 -7.63 -1.93 7.44
C THR A 118 -6.72 -2.87 8.27
N PRO A 119 -5.41 -2.61 8.32
CA PRO A 119 -4.46 -3.50 9.02
C PRO A 119 -4.86 -3.73 10.48
N ILE A 120 -5.35 -2.69 11.16
CA ILE A 120 -5.87 -2.78 12.53
C ILE A 120 -7.10 -3.69 12.60
N GLY A 121 -8.07 -3.54 11.69
CA GLY A 121 -9.30 -4.33 11.68
C GLY A 121 -9.03 -5.83 11.50
N ILE A 122 -8.14 -6.18 10.56
CA ILE A 122 -7.78 -7.59 10.34
C ILE A 122 -6.97 -8.15 11.51
N THR A 123 -5.94 -7.44 11.97
CA THR A 123 -5.07 -7.97 13.04
C THR A 123 -5.74 -8.07 14.40
N THR A 124 -6.75 -7.24 14.65
CA THR A 124 -7.61 -7.35 15.84
C THR A 124 -8.82 -8.27 15.64
N MET A 125 -9.01 -8.82 14.43
CA MET A 125 -10.13 -9.70 14.06
C MET A 125 -11.50 -9.08 14.32
N THR A 126 -11.66 -7.77 14.07
CA THR A 126 -12.86 -6.99 14.38
C THR A 126 -13.65 -6.53 13.16
N VAL A 127 -13.21 -6.93 11.96
CA VAL A 127 -13.93 -6.66 10.71
C VAL A 127 -15.13 -7.59 10.60
N GLU A 128 -16.30 -7.01 10.40
CA GLU A 128 -17.56 -7.72 10.17
C GLU A 128 -18.04 -7.48 8.73
N PHE A 129 -18.57 -8.53 8.10
CA PHE A 129 -19.14 -8.46 6.77
C PHE A 129 -20.67 -8.61 6.83
N HIS A 130 -21.38 -7.64 6.29
CA HIS A 130 -22.83 -7.61 6.19
C HIS A 130 -23.22 -7.78 4.71
N PRO A 131 -23.47 -9.02 4.24
CA PRO A 131 -23.66 -9.31 2.81
C PRO A 131 -24.94 -8.72 2.23
N ASP A 132 -25.91 -8.39 3.09
CA ASP A 132 -27.25 -7.90 2.76
C ASP A 132 -27.36 -6.36 2.86
N GLU A 133 -26.29 -5.66 3.28
CA GLU A 133 -26.24 -4.20 3.34
C GLU A 133 -25.58 -3.60 2.09
N GLY A 134 -26.24 -2.63 1.44
CA GLY A 134 -25.74 -1.98 0.24
C GLY A 134 -25.86 -2.84 -1.04
N LEU A 135 -25.31 -2.36 -2.16
CA LEU A 135 -25.46 -3.04 -3.46
C LEU A 135 -24.70 -4.38 -3.52
N HIS A 136 -23.49 -4.42 -2.97
CA HIS A 136 -22.61 -5.58 -3.04
C HIS A 136 -22.33 -6.24 -1.68
N GLY A 137 -22.83 -5.68 -0.59
CA GLY A 137 -22.40 -5.99 0.79
C GLY A 137 -21.57 -4.84 1.37
N LYS A 138 -21.39 -4.85 2.69
CA LYS A 138 -20.67 -3.80 3.42
C LYS A 138 -19.81 -4.39 4.53
N PHE A 139 -18.61 -3.85 4.71
CA PHE A 139 -17.80 -4.14 5.89
C PHE A 139 -17.94 -3.04 6.94
N THR A 140 -17.94 -3.44 8.22
CA THR A 140 -17.85 -2.54 9.37
C THR A 140 -16.67 -2.91 10.24
N ALA A 141 -16.11 -1.93 10.94
CA ALA A 141 -15.03 -2.15 11.89
C ALA A 141 -15.14 -1.14 13.05
N PRO A 142 -14.47 -1.37 14.19
CA PRO A 142 -14.39 -0.38 15.26
C PRO A 142 -13.77 0.94 14.77
N PRO A 143 -14.08 2.09 15.40
CA PRO A 143 -13.67 3.41 14.90
C PRO A 143 -12.19 3.57 14.61
N ILE A 144 -11.29 2.93 15.37
CA ILE A 144 -9.84 2.97 15.16
C ILE A 144 -9.40 2.17 13.91
N ALA A 145 -10.10 1.08 13.60
CA ALA A 145 -9.85 0.25 12.42
C ALA A 145 -10.41 0.87 11.12
N GLU A 146 -11.42 1.73 11.22
CA GLU A 146 -11.93 2.49 10.09
C GLU A 146 -10.99 3.63 9.65
N LYS A 147 -9.94 3.93 10.43
CA LYS A 147 -8.92 4.95 10.06
C LYS A 147 -7.93 4.45 9.00
N GLY A 148 -8.21 3.32 8.35
CA GLY A 148 -7.42 2.77 7.25
C GLY A 148 -5.96 2.52 7.63
N VAL A 149 -5.04 2.94 6.77
CA VAL A 149 -3.60 2.93 7.04
C VAL A 149 -3.25 4.17 7.87
N SER A 150 -3.41 4.04 9.19
CA SER A 150 -3.25 5.13 10.15
C SER A 150 -1.79 5.39 10.53
N CYS A 151 -1.52 6.48 11.26
CA CYS A 151 -0.18 6.80 11.77
C CYS A 151 0.43 5.61 12.51
N ASP A 152 -0.38 4.96 13.35
CA ASP A 152 0.08 3.91 14.23
C ASP A 152 0.36 2.61 13.48
N VAL A 153 -0.34 2.33 12.38
CA VAL A 153 -0.02 1.22 11.49
C VAL A 153 1.43 1.37 11.00
N CYS A 154 1.74 2.47 10.31
CA CYS A 154 3.05 2.63 9.69
C CYS A 154 4.15 2.69 10.75
N HIS A 155 3.98 3.51 11.79
CA HIS A 155 5.01 3.75 12.79
C HIS A 155 5.19 2.62 13.80
N THR A 156 4.36 1.58 13.78
CA THR A 156 4.57 0.36 14.60
C THR A 156 5.08 -0.83 13.81
N ILE A 157 5.28 -0.70 12.48
CA ILE A 157 5.93 -1.74 11.69
C ILE A 157 7.37 -1.94 12.20
N SER A 158 7.66 -3.12 12.76
CA SER A 158 9.00 -3.45 13.29
C SER A 158 9.90 -4.12 12.26
N GLY A 159 9.33 -4.63 11.16
CA GLY A 159 10.10 -5.27 10.10
C GLY A 159 9.23 -5.84 8.99
N THR A 160 9.81 -6.77 8.24
CA THR A 160 9.22 -7.37 7.05
C THR A 160 9.29 -8.90 7.12
N ASN A 161 8.25 -9.55 6.59
CA ASN A 161 8.16 -10.99 6.40
C ASN A 161 8.44 -11.41 4.96
N LEU A 162 9.17 -10.61 4.17
CA LEU A 162 9.42 -10.90 2.74
C LEU A 162 10.00 -12.31 2.50
N GLN A 163 10.83 -12.81 3.41
CA GLN A 163 11.42 -14.15 3.33
C GLN A 163 10.40 -15.29 3.48
N LYS A 164 9.18 -14.97 3.95
CA LYS A 164 8.07 -15.93 4.05
C LYS A 164 7.16 -15.87 2.82
N THR A 165 7.33 -14.90 1.92
CA THR A 165 6.47 -14.77 0.74
C THR A 165 6.80 -15.82 -0.31
N ALA A 166 5.80 -16.22 -1.10
CA ALA A 166 5.97 -17.24 -2.14
C ALA A 166 7.04 -16.90 -3.19
N VAL A 167 7.32 -15.61 -3.37
CA VAL A 167 8.29 -15.09 -4.35
C VAL A 167 9.55 -14.51 -3.72
N LEU A 168 9.70 -14.59 -2.39
CA LEU A 168 10.81 -14.02 -1.61
C LEU A 168 11.03 -12.51 -1.86
N GLU A 169 9.94 -11.80 -2.13
CA GLU A 169 9.89 -10.37 -2.38
C GLU A 169 8.84 -9.71 -1.47
N HIS A 170 8.88 -8.39 -1.37
CA HIS A 170 7.84 -7.63 -0.68
C HIS A 170 6.49 -7.77 -1.39
N GLY A 171 5.41 -7.89 -0.61
CA GLY A 171 4.05 -7.85 -1.13
C GLY A 171 3.05 -8.56 -0.24
N ASN A 172 1.75 -8.42 -0.54
CA ASN A 172 0.65 -9.03 0.20
C ASN A 172 0.73 -8.79 1.72
N ALA A 173 0.99 -7.54 2.11
CA ALA A 173 1.17 -7.08 3.48
C ALA A 173 2.29 -7.83 4.23
N SER A 174 3.46 -8.01 3.59
CA SER A 174 4.63 -8.67 4.16
C SER A 174 5.34 -7.87 5.27
N PHE A 175 4.62 -7.33 6.25
CA PHE A 175 5.17 -6.53 7.35
C PHE A 175 4.84 -7.13 8.74
N ILE A 176 5.65 -6.77 9.73
CA ILE A 176 5.48 -7.17 11.12
C ILE A 176 5.01 -5.96 11.92
N LEU A 177 3.85 -6.04 12.56
CA LEU A 177 3.31 -5.00 13.43
C LEU A 177 3.69 -5.22 14.89
N SER A 178 4.09 -4.16 15.57
CA SER A 178 4.40 -4.13 16.99
C SER A 178 3.61 -3.01 17.67
N PRO A 179 2.28 -3.12 17.81
CA PRO A 179 1.46 -2.07 18.41
C PRO A 179 1.87 -1.83 19.87
N GLY A 180 1.72 -0.58 20.31
CA GLY A 180 2.11 -0.11 21.63
C GLY A 180 2.85 1.22 21.59
N ASP A 181 3.55 1.54 22.67
CA ASP A 181 4.14 2.87 22.89
C ASP A 181 5.27 3.22 21.92
N LYS A 182 6.07 2.24 21.50
CA LYS A 182 7.25 2.49 20.67
C LYS A 182 6.89 2.81 19.22
N LYS A 183 7.31 3.98 18.74
CA LYS A 183 7.15 4.43 17.35
C LYS A 183 8.48 4.45 16.61
N ARG A 184 8.47 4.02 15.35
CA ARG A 184 9.64 3.88 14.49
C ARG A 184 9.63 4.89 13.35
N ALA A 185 10.78 5.49 13.06
CA ALA A 185 10.94 6.47 11.98
C ALA A 185 12.41 6.63 11.56
N THR A 186 12.69 7.57 10.67
CA THR A 186 14.01 7.79 10.06
C THR A 186 14.95 8.69 10.86
N LEU A 187 14.49 9.24 11.99
CA LEU A 187 15.26 10.19 12.81
C LEU A 187 16.00 9.45 13.94
N LYS A 188 17.34 9.47 13.91
CA LYS A 188 18.22 8.83 14.92
C LYS A 188 18.23 9.51 16.28
N ASP A 189 17.88 10.78 16.33
CA ASP A 189 17.98 11.64 17.52
C ASP A 189 16.61 12.22 17.90
N ALA A 190 15.53 11.50 17.55
CA ALA A 190 14.17 11.87 17.91
C ALA A 190 13.93 11.63 19.40
N GLU A 191 13.33 12.61 20.05
CA GLU A 191 12.90 12.55 21.44
C GLU A 191 11.41 12.92 21.49
N SER A 192 10.65 12.23 22.33
CA SER A 192 9.21 12.49 22.50
C SER A 192 8.85 12.39 23.98
N PRO A 193 8.04 13.33 24.51
CA PRO A 193 7.58 13.28 25.89
C PRO A 193 6.41 12.31 26.10
N TYR A 194 5.83 11.78 25.01
CA TYR A 194 4.61 10.98 25.05
C TYR A 194 4.84 9.51 24.74
N HIS A 195 5.72 9.20 23.79
CA HIS A 195 5.93 7.84 23.29
C HIS A 195 7.42 7.53 23.09
N GLN A 196 7.81 6.26 23.19
CA GLN A 196 9.17 5.84 22.85
C GLN A 196 9.47 6.06 21.35
N THR A 197 10.70 6.43 21.05
CA THR A 197 11.22 6.62 19.69
C THR A 197 12.26 5.55 19.36
N GLU A 198 12.22 5.00 18.15
CA GLU A 198 13.22 4.06 17.65
C GLU A 198 13.58 4.40 16.21
N TYR A 199 14.87 4.47 15.91
CA TYR A 199 15.34 4.63 14.54
C TYR A 199 15.11 3.34 13.76
N SER A 200 14.62 3.47 12.53
CA SER A 200 14.39 2.36 11.63
C SER A 200 14.88 2.70 10.23
N GLU A 201 15.90 1.97 9.78
CA GLU A 201 16.37 2.04 8.39
C GLU A 201 15.29 1.56 7.41
N HIS A 202 14.46 0.59 7.82
CA HIS A 202 13.32 0.13 7.02
C HIS A 202 12.41 1.30 6.60
N HIS A 203 12.10 2.24 7.50
CA HIS A 203 11.26 3.40 7.18
C HIS A 203 11.90 4.40 6.21
N ASP A 204 13.21 4.34 6.03
CA ASP A 204 13.95 5.16 5.06
C ASP A 204 14.02 4.48 3.68
N SER A 205 13.61 3.22 3.53
CA SER A 205 13.67 2.45 2.27
C SER A 205 12.32 2.39 1.55
N SER A 206 12.33 2.33 0.21
CA SER A 206 11.12 2.00 -0.58
C SER A 206 10.59 0.60 -0.28
N ASP A 207 11.42 -0.28 0.27
CA ASP A 207 11.05 -1.63 0.76
C ASP A 207 9.92 -1.57 1.79
N PHE A 208 9.83 -0.46 2.52
CA PHE A 208 8.70 -0.18 3.41
C PHE A 208 7.37 -0.17 2.65
N CYS A 209 7.31 0.60 1.57
CA CYS A 209 6.13 0.75 0.72
C CYS A 209 5.83 -0.55 -0.04
N GLY A 210 6.87 -1.29 -0.44
CA GLY A 210 6.75 -2.55 -1.16
C GLY A 210 5.94 -3.63 -0.42
N ASN A 211 5.86 -3.57 0.92
CA ASN A 211 5.08 -4.56 1.68
C ASN A 211 3.59 -4.52 1.31
N CYS A 212 3.06 -3.37 0.87
CA CYS A 212 1.67 -3.22 0.44
C CYS A 212 1.55 -2.94 -1.07
N HIS A 213 2.49 -2.19 -1.66
CA HIS A 213 2.44 -1.75 -3.07
C HIS A 213 3.02 -2.77 -4.06
N ASN A 214 2.84 -4.05 -3.74
CA ASN A 214 3.10 -5.20 -4.60
C ASN A 214 2.09 -6.28 -4.21
N ILE A 215 1.23 -6.69 -5.14
CA ILE A 215 0.13 -7.62 -4.88
C ILE A 215 0.25 -8.81 -5.81
N PHE A 216 0.27 -9.99 -5.20
CA PHE A 216 0.30 -11.28 -5.88
C PHE A 216 -0.98 -12.03 -5.57
N HIS A 217 -1.58 -12.61 -6.59
CA HIS A 217 -2.77 -13.43 -6.44
C HIS A 217 -2.51 -14.59 -5.46
N PRO A 218 -3.35 -14.80 -4.42
CA PRO A 218 -3.04 -15.73 -3.34
C PRO A 218 -3.04 -17.21 -3.74
N GLY A 219 -3.81 -17.59 -4.76
CA GLY A 219 -3.86 -18.97 -5.28
C GLY A 219 -2.78 -19.34 -6.31
N ASN A 220 -2.43 -18.44 -7.24
CA ASN A 220 -1.54 -18.75 -8.37
C ASN A 220 -0.23 -17.92 -8.38
N ASN A 221 -0.05 -16.99 -7.43
CA ASN A 221 1.07 -16.04 -7.33
C ASN A 221 1.30 -15.16 -8.56
N PHE A 222 0.32 -15.03 -9.45
CA PHE A 222 0.38 -14.08 -10.55
C PHE A 222 0.47 -12.66 -9.99
N PRO A 223 1.41 -11.82 -10.46
CA PRO A 223 1.56 -10.46 -9.96
C PRO A 223 0.45 -9.56 -10.52
N ILE A 224 -0.56 -9.28 -9.68
CA ILE A 224 -1.72 -8.43 -9.99
C ILE A 224 -1.28 -6.96 -10.02
N GLU A 225 -0.58 -6.51 -8.98
CA GLU A 225 -0.07 -5.14 -8.89
C GLU A 225 1.44 -5.17 -8.69
N ARG A 226 2.17 -4.39 -9.49
CA ARG A 226 3.64 -4.46 -9.55
C ARG A 226 4.35 -3.14 -9.28
N THR A 227 3.70 -2.19 -8.63
CA THR A 227 4.22 -0.83 -8.46
C THR A 227 5.64 -0.81 -7.88
N TYR A 228 5.89 -1.61 -6.83
CA TYR A 228 7.23 -1.73 -6.24
C TYR A 228 8.24 -2.34 -7.22
N ASP A 229 7.89 -3.43 -7.91
CA ASP A 229 8.77 -4.06 -8.91
C ASP A 229 9.11 -3.10 -10.07
N GLU A 230 8.09 -2.40 -10.60
CA GLU A 230 8.25 -1.40 -11.65
C GLU A 230 9.21 -0.29 -11.23
N TRP A 231 9.10 0.16 -9.97
CA TRP A 231 10.07 1.09 -9.39
C TRP A 231 11.46 0.49 -9.23
N LYS A 232 11.56 -0.72 -8.67
CA LYS A 232 12.81 -1.42 -8.38
C LYS A 232 13.68 -1.58 -9.64
N TYR A 233 13.06 -1.76 -10.81
CA TYR A 233 13.77 -1.91 -12.08
C TYR A 233 13.93 -0.60 -12.88
N SER A 234 13.41 0.53 -12.39
CA SER A 234 13.50 1.81 -13.09
C SER A 234 14.83 2.54 -12.86
N ILE A 235 15.04 3.62 -13.62
CA ILE A 235 16.17 4.53 -13.42
C ILE A 235 16.16 5.20 -12.04
N TYR A 236 14.99 5.28 -11.38
CA TYR A 236 14.85 5.96 -10.10
C TYR A 236 15.49 5.12 -8.98
N ALA A 237 15.18 3.83 -8.91
CA ALA A 237 15.83 2.92 -7.98
C ALA A 237 17.35 2.82 -8.23
N GLN A 238 17.77 2.82 -9.50
CA GLN A 238 19.19 2.82 -9.89
C GLN A 238 19.95 4.07 -9.40
N ASN A 239 19.24 5.17 -9.12
CA ASN A 239 19.81 6.42 -8.60
C ASN A 239 19.45 6.67 -7.12
N ASP A 240 19.07 5.64 -6.35
CA ASP A 240 18.63 5.74 -4.94
C ASP A 240 17.48 6.74 -4.71
N ILE A 241 16.66 6.99 -5.74
CA ILE A 241 15.43 7.77 -5.59
C ILE A 241 14.32 6.86 -5.09
N ARG A 242 13.84 7.16 -3.89
CA ARG A 242 12.91 6.30 -3.14
C ARG A 242 11.47 6.76 -3.28
N CYS A 243 10.51 5.91 -2.93
CA CYS A 243 9.09 6.25 -2.94
C CYS A 243 8.83 7.53 -2.12
N GLN A 244 9.45 7.64 -0.95
CA GLN A 244 9.35 8.77 -0.03
C GLN A 244 9.85 10.08 -0.65
N ASP A 245 10.86 10.01 -1.52
CA ASP A 245 11.50 11.18 -2.12
C ASP A 245 10.55 11.92 -3.08
N CYS A 246 9.52 11.25 -3.60
CA CYS A 246 8.49 11.83 -4.47
C CYS A 246 7.10 11.91 -3.83
N HIS A 247 6.71 10.93 -3.01
CA HIS A 247 5.35 10.85 -2.44
C HIS A 247 5.22 11.46 -1.04
N MET A 248 6.34 11.75 -0.37
CA MET A 248 6.36 12.38 0.95
C MET A 248 6.97 13.79 0.93
N VAL A 249 6.79 14.49 -0.19
CA VAL A 249 7.21 15.89 -0.41
C VAL A 249 6.15 16.62 -1.25
N PRO A 250 6.15 17.97 -1.29
CA PRO A 250 5.29 18.72 -2.21
C PRO A 250 5.53 18.36 -3.68
N VAL A 251 4.50 18.47 -4.53
CA VAL A 251 4.59 18.08 -5.97
C VAL A 251 5.71 18.80 -6.70
N ALA A 252 5.88 20.09 -6.48
CA ALA A 252 6.97 20.85 -7.10
C ALA A 252 8.36 20.32 -6.72
N ILE A 253 8.52 19.74 -5.53
CA ILE A 253 9.75 19.06 -5.13
C ILE A 253 9.84 17.70 -5.78
N ALA A 254 8.76 16.92 -5.81
CA ALA A 254 8.73 15.63 -6.50
C ALA A 254 9.10 15.76 -7.99
N GLU A 255 8.63 16.81 -8.66
CA GLU A 255 9.00 17.12 -10.04
C GLU A 255 10.49 17.42 -10.18
N LYS A 256 11.08 18.21 -9.27
CA LYS A 256 12.54 18.45 -9.24
C LYS A 256 13.32 17.16 -9.01
N VAL A 257 12.89 16.33 -8.06
CA VAL A 257 13.50 15.01 -7.79
C VAL A 257 13.46 14.16 -9.06
N ALA A 258 12.32 14.10 -9.75
CA ALA A 258 12.18 13.32 -10.96
C ALA A 258 13.03 13.85 -12.14
N ASP A 259 13.09 15.17 -12.30
CA ASP A 259 13.83 15.81 -13.40
C ASP A 259 15.35 15.74 -13.19
N THR A 260 15.82 15.70 -11.93
CA THR A 260 17.25 15.77 -11.59
C THR A 260 17.82 14.48 -11.03
N LEU A 261 16.97 13.50 -10.69
CA LEU A 261 17.34 12.30 -9.94
C LEU A 261 18.18 12.62 -8.69
N THR A 262 17.79 13.69 -7.99
CA THR A 262 18.45 14.16 -6.76
C THR A 262 17.46 14.07 -5.60
N ARG A 263 17.89 13.47 -4.47
CA ARG A 263 17.04 13.29 -3.30
C ARG A 263 16.70 14.63 -2.62
N PRO A 264 15.53 14.77 -1.97
CA PRO A 264 15.09 16.02 -1.34
C PRO A 264 16.10 16.63 -0.37
N LYS A 265 16.81 15.80 0.40
CA LYS A 265 17.85 16.25 1.36
C LYS A 265 19.02 16.98 0.70
N ASP A 266 19.21 16.78 -0.60
CA ASP A 266 20.33 17.30 -1.39
C ASP A 266 19.89 18.45 -2.33
N LEU A 267 18.59 18.77 -2.41
CA LEU A 267 18.05 19.83 -3.28
C LEU A 267 18.22 21.26 -2.72
N ASN A 268 18.67 21.43 -1.47
CA ASN A 268 18.77 22.73 -0.78
C ASN A 268 17.47 23.56 -0.87
N GLU A 269 16.33 22.95 -0.53
CA GLU A 269 15.00 23.56 -0.66
C GLU A 269 14.47 24.01 0.71
N PRO A 270 14.44 25.33 1.01
CA PRO A 270 13.97 25.82 2.31
C PRO A 270 12.52 25.43 2.64
N SER A 271 11.71 25.16 1.62
CA SER A 271 10.32 24.71 1.77
C SER A 271 10.16 23.31 2.35
N LEU A 272 11.25 22.54 2.43
CA LEU A 272 11.29 21.23 3.09
C LEU A 272 11.71 21.32 4.56
N GLU A 273 12.21 22.47 5.00
CA GLU A 273 12.71 22.62 6.36
C GLU A 273 11.57 22.87 7.35
N GLY A 274 11.73 22.39 8.58
CA GLY A 274 10.74 22.62 9.62
C GLY A 274 10.89 21.73 10.83
N PHE A 275 9.83 21.66 11.63
CA PHE A 275 9.75 20.78 12.79
C PHE A 275 8.91 19.54 12.45
N ALA A 276 9.49 18.35 12.64
CA ALA A 276 8.74 17.10 12.45
C ALA A 276 7.64 16.92 13.51
N GLY A 277 7.71 17.62 14.64
CA GLY A 277 6.69 17.67 15.68
C GLY A 277 6.93 18.83 16.64
N LEU A 278 5.88 19.25 17.36
CA LEU A 278 5.91 20.35 18.32
C LEU A 278 7.00 20.14 19.38
N GLY A 279 7.85 21.15 19.57
CA GLY A 279 8.97 21.07 20.52
C GLY A 279 10.16 20.24 20.04
N GLY A 280 10.12 19.70 18.82
CA GLY A 280 11.22 18.94 18.22
C GLY A 280 12.36 19.82 17.70
N LYS A 281 13.43 19.17 17.24
CA LYS A 281 14.56 19.83 16.57
C LYS A 281 14.17 20.27 15.16
N TRP A 282 14.72 21.39 14.69
CA TRP A 282 14.62 21.82 13.30
C TRP A 282 15.29 20.80 12.37
N ARG A 283 14.62 20.46 11.27
CA ARG A 283 15.07 19.47 10.29
C ARG A 283 15.19 20.13 8.92
N LYS A 284 16.21 19.72 8.15
CA LYS A 284 16.36 20.14 6.75
C LYS A 284 15.27 19.57 5.84
N VAL A 285 14.73 18.42 6.20
CA VAL A 285 13.64 17.77 5.47
C VAL A 285 12.62 17.27 6.49
N VAL A 286 11.41 17.79 6.38
CA VAL A 286 10.21 17.28 7.03
C VAL A 286 9.34 16.63 5.96
N HIS A 287 9.13 15.33 6.12
CA HIS A 287 8.35 14.56 5.16
C HIS A 287 6.85 14.85 5.31
N LYS A 288 6.22 15.15 4.18
CA LYS A 288 4.77 15.29 4.06
C LYS A 288 4.13 13.90 4.12
N HIS A 289 2.94 13.80 4.70
CA HIS A 289 2.23 12.52 4.86
C HIS A 289 0.93 12.48 4.04
N GLY A 290 0.89 13.18 2.90
CA GLY A 290 -0.24 13.13 1.98
C GLY A 290 -0.27 11.87 1.12
N PHE A 291 0.91 11.33 0.77
CA PHE A 291 1.09 10.12 -0.06
C PHE A 291 0.28 10.15 -1.35
N VAL A 292 0.08 11.35 -1.91
CA VAL A 292 -0.91 11.54 -2.95
C VAL A 292 -0.46 10.88 -4.24
N GLY A 293 -1.33 10.02 -4.80
CA GLY A 293 -1.18 9.39 -6.10
C GLY A 293 -2.04 10.06 -7.16
N GLY A 294 -2.70 9.26 -8.01
CA GLY A 294 -3.56 9.74 -9.09
C GLY A 294 -5.06 9.81 -8.75
N ASN A 295 -5.49 9.46 -7.54
CA ASN A 295 -6.92 9.41 -7.22
C ASN A 295 -7.46 10.79 -6.83
N ALA A 296 -7.88 11.58 -7.81
CA ALA A 296 -8.53 12.87 -7.58
C ALA A 296 -10.04 12.73 -7.31
N VAL A 297 -10.70 11.74 -7.92
CA VAL A 297 -12.16 11.62 -7.93
C VAL A 297 -12.70 11.07 -6.62
N VAL A 298 -12.23 9.89 -6.17
CA VAL A 298 -12.70 9.31 -4.91
C VAL A 298 -12.30 10.18 -3.72
N THR A 299 -11.08 10.73 -3.76
CA THR A 299 -10.63 11.70 -2.76
C THR A 299 -11.56 12.90 -2.71
N ALA A 300 -11.99 13.46 -3.85
CA ALA A 300 -12.94 14.57 -3.85
C ALA A 300 -14.33 14.18 -3.32
N ALA A 301 -14.82 12.99 -3.69
CA ALA A 301 -16.11 12.49 -3.24
C ALA A 301 -16.14 12.24 -1.72
N LEU A 302 -15.05 11.71 -1.16
CA LEU A 302 -14.91 11.40 0.26
C LEU A 302 -14.52 12.60 1.11
N ASN A 303 -13.83 13.59 0.53
CA ASN A 303 -13.45 14.84 1.22
C ASN A 303 -14.56 15.90 1.14
N ALA A 304 -15.78 15.55 0.70
CA ALA A 304 -16.93 16.42 0.81
C ALA A 304 -17.16 16.71 2.29
N LYS A 305 -16.86 17.96 2.71
CA LYS A 305 -16.94 18.38 4.11
C LYS A 305 -18.25 17.92 4.74
N ASP A 306 -18.16 17.00 5.66
CA ASP A 306 -19.25 16.71 6.57
C ASP A 306 -19.33 17.85 7.59
N GLY A 307 -20.26 18.79 7.36
CA GLY A 307 -20.47 19.95 8.24
C GLY A 307 -20.86 19.58 9.68
N GLU A 308 -21.27 18.33 9.92
CA GLU A 308 -21.60 17.81 11.25
C GLU A 308 -20.37 17.19 11.94
N ASN A 309 -19.32 16.86 11.19
CA ASN A 309 -18.09 16.27 11.70
C ASN A 309 -16.94 17.28 11.70
N ALA A 310 -16.77 17.99 12.82
CA ALA A 310 -15.69 18.97 13.01
C ALA A 310 -14.26 18.40 12.84
N GLU A 311 -14.12 17.07 12.74
CA GLU A 311 -12.86 16.34 12.59
C GLU A 311 -12.53 16.00 11.13
N ASP A 312 -13.51 16.09 10.23
CA ASP A 312 -13.32 16.01 8.79
C ASP A 312 -12.94 17.38 8.24
N PHE A 313 -11.64 17.59 8.08
CA PHE A 313 -11.15 18.85 7.53
C PHE A 313 -11.39 18.98 6.03
N GLY A 314 -11.96 17.97 5.35
CA GLY A 314 -12.31 18.00 3.92
C GLY A 314 -11.17 18.60 3.09
N ARG A 315 -10.12 17.81 2.83
CA ARG A 315 -8.87 18.38 2.31
C ARG A 315 -8.83 18.40 0.80
N ASP A 316 -9.39 19.48 0.26
CA ASP A 316 -9.27 19.86 -1.15
C ASP A 316 -7.81 19.84 -1.63
N THR A 317 -6.84 20.07 -0.73
CA THR A 317 -5.42 20.05 -1.06
C THR A 317 -4.94 18.71 -1.61
N ASN A 318 -5.47 17.57 -1.13
CA ASN A 318 -5.08 16.25 -1.66
C ASN A 318 -5.62 16.03 -3.07
N VAL A 319 -6.82 16.54 -3.37
CA VAL A 319 -7.40 16.52 -4.71
C VAL A 319 -6.56 17.36 -5.67
N GLN A 320 -6.21 18.58 -5.28
CA GLN A 320 -5.36 19.45 -6.10
C GLN A 320 -3.97 18.85 -6.31
N GLU A 321 -3.40 18.22 -5.27
CA GLU A 321 -2.12 17.53 -5.36
C GLU A 321 -2.19 16.36 -6.36
N ALA A 322 -3.27 15.57 -6.35
CA ALA A 322 -3.47 14.47 -7.29
C ALA A 322 -3.58 14.98 -8.74
N ILE A 323 -4.35 16.05 -8.96
CA ILE A 323 -4.48 16.68 -10.28
C ILE A 323 -3.13 17.23 -10.77
N ALA A 324 -2.36 17.88 -9.89
CA ALA A 324 -1.04 18.41 -10.23
C ALA A 324 -0.08 17.27 -10.63
N ARG A 325 -0.04 16.17 -9.87
CA ARG A 325 0.77 14.99 -10.19
C ARG A 325 0.38 14.39 -11.54
N LEU A 326 -0.92 14.20 -11.80
CA LEU A 326 -1.41 13.67 -13.07
C LEU A 326 -1.00 14.54 -14.27
N LYS A 327 -1.09 15.86 -14.13
CA LYS A 327 -0.66 16.81 -15.18
C LYS A 327 0.85 16.76 -15.44
N GLY A 328 1.66 16.49 -14.42
CA GLY A 328 3.12 16.40 -14.53
C GLY A 328 3.65 15.03 -14.96
N ALA A 329 2.82 13.98 -14.94
CA ALA A 329 3.25 12.59 -15.12
C ALA A 329 3.59 12.21 -16.57
N ALA A 330 2.89 12.78 -17.54
CA ALA A 330 3.09 12.47 -18.96
C ALA A 330 3.22 13.70 -19.85
N SER A 331 3.94 13.54 -20.96
CA SER A 331 3.98 14.51 -22.05
C SER A 331 3.49 13.91 -23.37
N LEU A 332 2.95 14.77 -24.23
CA LEU A 332 2.50 14.44 -25.57
C LEU A 332 3.32 15.21 -26.60
N LYS A 333 3.81 14.51 -27.64
CA LYS A 333 4.41 15.14 -28.84
C LYS A 333 3.65 14.68 -30.07
N LEU A 334 3.17 15.64 -30.86
CA LEU A 334 2.37 15.39 -32.05
C LEU A 334 3.22 15.54 -33.31
N TYR A 335 3.09 14.59 -34.23
CA TYR A 335 3.75 14.60 -35.53
C TYR A 335 2.72 14.37 -36.62
N LEU A 336 2.44 15.39 -37.41
CA LEU A 336 1.56 15.28 -38.56
C LEU A 336 2.40 15.08 -39.83
N LYS A 337 2.22 13.95 -40.50
CA LYS A 337 2.88 13.63 -41.77
C LYS A 337 1.85 13.52 -42.88
N HIS A 338 1.98 14.34 -43.92
CA HIS A 338 1.25 14.14 -45.16
C HIS A 338 1.68 12.81 -45.82
N LYS A 339 0.70 12.02 -46.28
CA LYS A 339 0.94 10.74 -46.95
C LYS A 339 0.77 10.87 -48.46
N SER A 340 -0.45 11.11 -48.92
CA SER A 340 -0.81 11.21 -50.34
C SER A 340 -2.19 11.85 -50.50
N GLY A 341 -2.38 12.69 -51.52
CA GLY A 341 -3.68 13.36 -51.73
C GLY A 341 -4.10 14.17 -50.50
N HIS A 342 -5.29 13.88 -49.96
CA HIS A 342 -5.79 14.49 -48.72
C HIS A 342 -5.51 13.65 -47.46
N LEU A 343 -4.72 12.58 -47.57
CA LEU A 343 -4.44 11.68 -46.44
C LEU A 343 -3.29 12.22 -45.59
N HIS A 344 -3.56 12.44 -44.30
CA HIS A 344 -2.57 12.77 -43.28
C HIS A 344 -2.47 11.64 -42.25
N GLN A 345 -1.27 11.40 -41.74
CA GLN A 345 -1.03 10.53 -40.58
C GLN A 345 -0.65 11.40 -39.39
N LEU A 346 -1.46 11.37 -38.34
CA LEU A 346 -1.10 11.90 -37.03
C LEU A 346 -0.43 10.79 -36.21
N LYS A 347 0.79 11.04 -35.74
CA LYS A 347 1.45 10.22 -34.71
C LYS A 347 1.49 11.01 -33.42
N VAL A 348 1.09 10.37 -32.33
CA VAL A 348 1.20 10.93 -30.98
C VAL A 348 2.23 10.10 -30.23
N LYS A 349 3.31 10.74 -29.76
CA LYS A 349 4.25 10.13 -28.81
C LYS A 349 3.79 10.50 -27.41
N VAL A 350 3.51 9.49 -26.61
CA VAL A 350 3.26 9.63 -25.16
C VAL A 350 4.54 9.26 -24.43
N THR A 351 4.96 10.08 -23.48
CA THR A 351 6.16 9.84 -22.66
C THR A 351 5.76 9.87 -21.20
N ASN A 352 6.11 8.83 -20.44
CA ASN A 352 6.11 8.88 -18.98
C ASN A 352 7.33 9.72 -18.54
N GLU A 353 7.10 10.90 -17.98
CA GLU A 353 8.15 11.88 -17.68
C GLU A 353 8.64 11.76 -16.24
N ARG A 354 7.72 11.51 -15.29
CA ARG A 354 8.00 11.71 -13.85
C ARG A 354 7.47 10.63 -12.93
N ALA A 355 6.97 9.52 -13.48
CA ALA A 355 6.63 8.35 -12.68
C ALA A 355 7.81 7.36 -12.71
N GLY A 356 8.33 7.03 -11.53
CA GLY A 356 9.38 6.03 -11.37
C GLY A 356 8.91 4.58 -11.53
N HIS A 357 7.66 4.38 -11.89
CA HIS A 357 6.97 3.12 -12.17
C HIS A 357 6.18 3.29 -13.48
N HIS A 358 5.40 2.30 -13.90
CA HIS A 358 4.59 2.44 -15.12
C HIS A 358 3.48 3.50 -14.98
N LEU A 359 2.96 3.95 -16.13
CA LEU A 359 1.85 4.90 -16.20
C LEU A 359 0.74 4.33 -17.09
N PRO A 360 -0.41 3.90 -16.53
CA PRO A 360 -0.69 3.76 -15.09
C PRO A 360 0.10 2.61 -14.44
N THR A 361 0.15 2.59 -13.10
CA THR A 361 0.67 1.47 -12.27
C THR A 361 -0.46 0.90 -11.39
N SER A 362 -0.19 -0.10 -10.55
CA SER A 362 -1.15 -0.78 -9.66
C SER A 362 -2.18 -1.60 -10.47
N LEU A 363 -3.48 -1.48 -10.19
CA LEU A 363 -4.57 -2.15 -10.92
C LEU A 363 -4.72 -1.58 -12.34
N THR A 364 -3.73 -1.83 -13.20
CA THR A 364 -3.64 -1.28 -14.55
C THR A 364 -4.76 -1.77 -15.47
N GLU A 365 -5.38 -2.91 -15.15
CA GLU A 365 -6.56 -3.47 -15.81
C GLU A 365 -7.85 -2.70 -15.48
N VAL A 366 -7.91 -2.07 -14.30
CA VAL A 366 -9.04 -1.23 -13.88
C VAL A 366 -8.77 0.25 -14.21
N ARG A 367 -7.52 0.70 -14.08
CA ARG A 367 -7.12 2.09 -14.33
C ARG A 367 -7.02 2.37 -15.82
N GLN A 368 -7.86 3.27 -16.31
CA GLN A 368 -7.91 3.63 -17.71
C GLN A 368 -7.14 4.94 -17.96
N VAL A 369 -6.11 4.87 -18.80
CA VAL A 369 -5.45 6.04 -19.40
C VAL A 369 -5.57 5.87 -20.91
N TRP A 370 -6.11 6.86 -21.62
CA TRP A 370 -6.30 6.76 -23.06
C TRP A 370 -6.05 8.11 -23.75
N LEU A 371 -5.94 8.09 -25.08
CA LEU A 371 -5.84 9.30 -25.90
C LEU A 371 -7.22 9.74 -26.41
N GLU A 372 -7.61 10.97 -26.09
CA GLU A 372 -8.64 11.69 -26.82
C GLU A 372 -7.98 12.54 -27.92
N VAL A 373 -8.42 12.36 -29.17
CA VAL A 373 -7.91 13.08 -30.34
C VAL A 373 -9.07 13.76 -31.06
N VAL A 374 -9.04 15.09 -31.13
CA VAL A 374 -10.00 15.90 -31.88
C VAL A 374 -9.24 16.72 -32.93
N VAL A 375 -9.61 16.57 -34.20
CA VAL A 375 -9.04 17.34 -35.32
C VAL A 375 -10.10 18.29 -35.85
N LYS A 376 -9.73 19.57 -35.99
CA LYS A 376 -10.60 20.63 -36.50
C LYS A 376 -9.98 21.32 -37.72
N ASP A 377 -10.82 21.87 -38.60
CA ASP A 377 -10.37 22.74 -39.70
C ASP A 377 -10.04 24.17 -39.21
N GLY A 378 -9.64 25.04 -40.14
CA GLY A 378 -9.30 26.43 -39.84
C GLY A 378 -10.49 27.32 -39.44
N GLN A 379 -11.73 26.85 -39.61
CA GLN A 379 -12.96 27.51 -39.17
C GLN A 379 -13.47 26.96 -37.83
N GLY A 380 -12.83 25.91 -37.31
CA GLY A 380 -13.20 25.24 -36.07
C GLY A 380 -14.19 24.09 -36.24
N ASN A 381 -14.55 23.70 -37.48
CA ASN A 381 -15.40 22.54 -37.71
C ASN A 381 -14.61 21.27 -37.43
N GLU A 382 -15.25 20.29 -36.79
CA GLU A 382 -14.64 19.01 -36.49
C GLU A 382 -14.51 18.13 -37.74
N LEU A 383 -13.31 17.62 -37.98
CA LEU A 383 -12.98 16.71 -39.08
C LEU A 383 -12.84 15.27 -38.62
N TYR A 384 -12.43 15.07 -37.36
CA TYR A 384 -12.20 13.75 -36.76
C TYR A 384 -12.24 13.83 -35.25
N ARG A 385 -12.77 12.77 -34.62
CA ARG A 385 -12.77 12.55 -33.17
C ARG A 385 -12.56 11.08 -32.86
N ASN A 386 -11.78 10.82 -31.82
CA ASN A 386 -11.52 9.49 -31.30
C ASN A 386 -11.18 9.59 -29.80
N GLY A 387 -11.59 8.60 -29.01
CA GLY A 387 -11.32 8.57 -27.57
C GLY A 387 -12.16 9.53 -26.71
N THR A 388 -13.09 10.28 -27.30
CA THR A 388 -14.11 10.99 -26.51
C THR A 388 -15.10 9.97 -25.97
N LEU A 389 -15.45 10.08 -24.69
CA LEU A 389 -16.40 9.17 -24.06
C LEU A 389 -17.74 9.17 -24.81
N THR A 390 -18.38 8.00 -24.85
CA THR A 390 -19.75 7.87 -25.36
C THR A 390 -20.76 8.53 -24.42
N ASP A 391 -22.03 8.65 -24.85
CA ASP A 391 -23.11 9.12 -23.99
C ASP A 391 -23.34 8.23 -22.74
N ALA A 392 -22.82 7.00 -22.76
CA ALA A 392 -22.82 6.07 -21.63
C ALA A 392 -21.59 6.24 -20.69
N ASN A 393 -20.73 7.25 -20.94
CA ASN A 393 -19.44 7.46 -20.27
C ASN A 393 -18.43 6.32 -20.48
N GLU A 394 -18.47 5.64 -21.62
CA GLU A 394 -17.54 4.57 -21.95
C GLU A 394 -16.43 5.05 -22.88
N VAL A 395 -15.22 4.53 -22.70
CA VAL A 395 -14.11 4.75 -23.64
C VAL A 395 -14.42 3.99 -24.94
N PRO A 396 -14.42 4.66 -26.11
CA PRO A 396 -14.69 3.99 -27.38
C PRO A 396 -13.69 2.85 -27.65
N ARG A 397 -14.18 1.75 -28.25
CA ARG A 397 -13.37 0.54 -28.49
C ARG A 397 -12.13 0.80 -29.35
N GLU A 398 -12.23 1.77 -30.25
CA GLU A 398 -11.16 2.17 -31.17
C GLU A 398 -10.17 3.18 -30.55
N ALA A 399 -10.37 3.60 -29.30
CA ALA A 399 -9.45 4.52 -28.64
C ALA A 399 -8.11 3.84 -28.35
N VAL A 400 -7.04 4.62 -28.37
CA VAL A 400 -5.73 4.13 -27.92
C VAL A 400 -5.71 4.18 -26.39
N ILE A 401 -5.78 3.01 -25.76
CA ILE A 401 -5.74 2.84 -24.30
C ILE A 401 -4.37 2.32 -23.86
N PHE A 402 -3.92 2.77 -22.70
CA PHE A 402 -2.73 2.33 -21.97
C PHE A 402 -3.19 1.66 -20.68
N ASN A 403 -3.43 0.36 -20.76
CA ASN A 403 -3.84 -0.48 -19.65
C ASN A 403 -3.24 -1.89 -19.83
N ALA A 404 -3.32 -2.72 -18.80
CA ALA A 404 -3.13 -4.15 -18.97
C ALA A 404 -4.46 -4.80 -19.35
N HIS A 405 -4.43 -5.81 -20.22
CA HIS A 405 -5.61 -6.63 -20.50
C HIS A 405 -5.54 -7.91 -19.68
N ALA A 406 -6.38 -8.01 -18.65
CA ALA A 406 -6.40 -9.17 -17.75
C ALA A 406 -7.44 -10.21 -18.18
N VAL A 407 -7.08 -11.49 -18.04
CA VAL A 407 -7.97 -12.61 -18.30
C VAL A 407 -8.01 -13.60 -17.14
N ASP A 408 -9.16 -14.27 -17.01
CA ASP A 408 -9.41 -15.33 -16.05
C ASP A 408 -8.84 -16.69 -16.50
N LYS A 409 -9.07 -17.72 -15.69
CA LYS A 409 -8.63 -19.10 -15.97
C LYS A 409 -9.18 -19.70 -17.27
N ASP A 410 -10.33 -19.20 -17.75
CA ASP A 410 -11.00 -19.64 -18.97
C ASP A 410 -10.64 -18.76 -20.17
N GLY A 411 -9.77 -17.77 -19.96
CA GLY A 411 -9.30 -16.83 -20.98
C GLY A 411 -10.29 -15.71 -21.30
N GLN A 412 -11.30 -15.48 -20.45
CA GLN A 412 -12.25 -14.39 -20.59
C GLN A 412 -11.72 -13.12 -19.92
N ASP A 413 -12.09 -11.96 -20.46
CA ASP A 413 -11.76 -10.66 -19.90
C ASP A 413 -12.28 -10.53 -18.46
N THR A 414 -11.43 -10.11 -17.54
CA THR A 414 -11.84 -9.84 -16.16
C THR A 414 -11.17 -8.57 -15.64
N MET A 415 -11.89 -7.85 -14.79
CA MET A 415 -11.37 -6.74 -13.99
C MET A 415 -11.33 -7.08 -12.50
N LEU A 416 -11.62 -8.35 -12.14
CA LEU A 416 -11.67 -8.83 -10.77
C LEU A 416 -10.30 -9.37 -10.38
N PRO A 417 -9.55 -8.71 -9.49
CA PRO A 417 -8.16 -9.06 -9.20
C PRO A 417 -7.95 -10.53 -8.77
N TRP A 418 -8.90 -11.09 -8.03
CA TRP A 418 -8.89 -12.47 -7.54
C TRP A 418 -9.24 -13.53 -8.59
N GLU A 419 -9.55 -13.13 -9.83
CA GLU A 419 -9.78 -14.05 -10.94
C GLU A 419 -8.63 -14.05 -11.96
N ILE A 420 -7.73 -13.07 -11.86
CA ILE A 420 -6.65 -12.87 -12.84
C ILE A 420 -5.65 -14.03 -12.79
N VAL A 421 -5.37 -14.61 -13.96
CA VAL A 421 -4.31 -15.61 -14.12
C VAL A 421 -3.17 -15.15 -15.01
N ARG A 422 -3.41 -14.17 -15.90
CA ARG A 422 -2.39 -13.54 -16.74
C ARG A 422 -2.88 -12.23 -17.35
N PHE A 423 -1.92 -11.43 -17.82
CA PHE A 423 -2.17 -10.35 -18.76
C PHE A 423 -1.91 -10.81 -20.21
N VAL A 424 -2.62 -10.23 -21.16
CA VAL A 424 -2.48 -10.46 -22.61
C VAL A 424 -2.21 -9.14 -23.34
N ASP A 425 -1.69 -9.26 -24.56
CA ASP A 425 -1.34 -8.14 -25.44
C ASP A 425 -2.52 -7.65 -26.29
#